data_AF-A0A376U167-F1
#
_entry.id   AF-A0A376U167-F1
#
_cell.length_a   1.000
_cell.length_b   1.000
_cell.length_c   1.000
_cell.angle_alpha   90.00
_cell.angle_beta   90.00
_cell.angle_gamma   90.00
#
_symmetry.space_group_name_H-M   'P 1'
#
loop_
_entity.id
_entity.type
_entity.pdbx_description
1 polymer ?
#
loop_
_entity_poly.entity_id
_entity_poly.type
_entity_poly.pdbx_seq_one_letter_code
_entity_poly.pdbx_strand_id
1 'polypeptide(L)'
;MIRSIGSKRHAVIGSKWPNDLTENTTEITTENKTSSRPDASQPDTQTAEQEFLTRHPDAVVFSPKKRQWGTQDDLTCAQWLWKKIIALYEQAAECDGEVVRPKEPNWTAWANEIRLMCVQDGRTHKQICEMYSRVSRDPFWCRNVLSPSKLREKWDELSLRLSPSVSTHTENVKTRTSKPVTTTWTTARSRQDSGGDHESVK
;
A
#
# COMPACT_ATOMS: atom_id res chain seq x y z
N MET A 1 -11.48 40.95 42.37
CA MET A 1 -11.50 42.32 41.82
C MET A 1 -11.90 42.25 40.35
N ILE A 2 -13.10 42.75 40.05
CA ILE A 2 -13.69 42.87 38.71
C ILE A 2 -13.07 44.10 38.02
N ARG A 3 -12.71 44.03 36.73
CA ARG A 3 -12.88 45.12 35.74
C ARG A 3 -13.07 44.57 34.32
N SER A 4 -14.29 44.77 33.83
CA SER A 4 -14.77 44.69 32.45
C SER A 4 -14.33 45.92 31.66
N ILE A 5 -14.02 45.80 30.36
CA ILE A 5 -14.27 46.87 29.38
C ILE A 5 -14.42 46.27 27.97
N GLY A 6 -15.61 46.38 27.38
CA GLY A 6 -15.84 46.17 25.96
C GLY A 6 -15.61 47.44 25.14
N SER A 7 -15.37 47.30 23.83
CA SER A 7 -15.53 48.37 22.84
C SER A 7 -15.71 47.75 21.44
N LYS A 8 -16.90 47.71 20.83
CA LYS A 8 -17.69 48.76 20.15
C LYS A 8 -17.28 49.07 18.68
N ARG A 9 -18.16 48.59 17.79
CA ARG A 9 -18.78 49.21 16.58
C ARG A 9 -18.09 49.13 15.20
N HIS A 10 -18.88 48.56 14.28
CA HIS A 10 -19.16 48.94 12.88
C HIS A 10 -18.55 50.23 12.30
N ALA A 11 -18.14 50.17 11.02
CA ALA A 11 -18.48 51.18 10.03
C ALA A 11 -18.38 50.66 8.59
N VAL A 12 -19.48 50.84 7.85
CA VAL A 12 -19.62 50.85 6.40
C VAL A 12 -19.01 52.15 5.85
N ILE A 13 -18.19 52.04 4.81
CA ILE A 13 -17.82 53.12 3.88
C ILE A 13 -17.73 52.40 2.51
N GLY A 14 -18.50 52.68 1.47
CA GLY A 14 -19.24 53.89 1.12
C GLY A 14 -18.48 54.65 0.03
N SER A 15 -18.53 54.18 -1.22
CA SER A 15 -18.17 54.98 -2.40
C SER A 15 -19.36 55.05 -3.35
N LYS A 16 -20.15 56.07 -3.07
CA LYS A 16 -21.27 56.64 -3.80
C LYS A 16 -20.79 57.24 -5.13
N TRP A 17 -21.47 56.95 -6.23
CA TRP A 17 -21.53 57.86 -7.39
C TRP A 17 -22.98 58.32 -7.54
N PRO A 18 -23.25 59.63 -7.63
CA PRO A 18 -24.61 60.15 -7.68
C PRO A 18 -25.02 60.64 -9.08
N ASN A 19 -26.32 60.51 -9.32
CA ASN A 19 -27.24 61.39 -10.06
C ASN A 19 -27.08 61.52 -11.59
N ASP A 20 -28.12 61.77 -12.38
CA ASP A 20 -29.56 61.49 -12.39
C ASP A 20 -30.05 62.00 -13.76
N LEU A 21 -31.24 61.55 -14.17
CA LEU A 21 -32.16 62.18 -15.13
C LEU A 21 -31.95 62.07 -16.68
N THR A 22 -32.82 61.22 -17.23
CA THR A 22 -33.86 61.50 -18.26
C THR A 22 -33.55 61.55 -19.76
N GLU A 23 -34.40 60.76 -20.45
CA GLU A 23 -34.96 60.92 -21.80
C GLU A 23 -34.02 60.69 -23.00
N ASN A 24 -34.13 59.51 -23.62
CA ASN A 24 -34.83 59.44 -24.91
C ASN A 24 -35.35 58.02 -25.22
N THR A 25 -36.48 58.05 -25.90
CA THR A 25 -37.20 56.96 -26.57
C THR A 25 -36.37 56.35 -27.69
N THR A 26 -36.35 55.02 -27.81
CA THR A 26 -36.53 54.34 -29.12
C THR A 26 -36.78 52.84 -28.94
N GLU A 27 -37.88 52.41 -29.53
CA GLU A 27 -38.29 51.01 -29.72
C GLU A 27 -37.19 50.15 -30.33
N ILE A 28 -36.93 48.98 -29.75
CA ILE A 28 -36.51 47.81 -30.54
C ILE A 28 -37.11 46.54 -29.90
N THR A 29 -38.13 46.03 -30.57
CA THR A 29 -38.79 44.75 -30.31
C THR A 29 -37.80 43.60 -30.52
N THR A 30 -37.58 42.75 -29.52
CA THR A 30 -37.12 41.38 -29.75
C THR A 30 -37.74 40.46 -28.72
N GLU A 31 -38.72 39.72 -29.21
CA GLU A 31 -39.35 38.53 -28.68
C GLU A 31 -38.36 37.45 -28.20
N ASN A 32 -38.41 37.08 -26.91
CA ASN A 32 -38.10 35.72 -26.43
C ASN A 32 -38.58 35.51 -24.98
N LYS A 33 -39.90 35.51 -24.76
CA LYS A 33 -40.48 35.10 -23.48
C LYS A 33 -41.13 33.72 -23.56
N THR A 34 -40.29 32.70 -23.39
CA THR A 34 -40.68 31.41 -22.80
C THR A 34 -39.60 31.06 -21.78
N SER A 35 -39.61 31.67 -20.60
CA SER A 35 -40.19 31.05 -19.40
C SER A 35 -40.08 29.52 -19.39
N SER A 36 -38.92 29.00 -19.00
CA SER A 36 -38.81 27.88 -18.05
C SER A 36 -37.38 27.80 -17.55
N ARG A 37 -37.23 27.70 -16.23
CA ARG A 37 -35.96 27.42 -15.56
C ARG A 37 -35.30 26.20 -16.23
N PRO A 38 -33.97 26.15 -16.41
CA PRO A 38 -33.34 24.87 -16.61
C PRO A 38 -33.57 24.08 -15.32
N ASP A 39 -34.42 23.08 -15.42
CA ASP A 39 -34.48 21.97 -14.49
C ASP A 39 -33.05 21.49 -14.31
N ALA A 40 -32.54 21.55 -13.07
CA ALA A 40 -31.22 21.05 -12.76
C ALA A 40 -31.28 19.53 -12.82
N SER A 41 -31.32 18.99 -14.03
CA SER A 41 -31.14 17.57 -14.30
C SER A 41 -29.85 17.17 -13.59
N GLN A 42 -29.98 16.26 -12.62
CA GLN A 42 -28.81 15.66 -12.00
C GLN A 42 -27.87 15.19 -13.11
N PRO A 43 -26.55 15.35 -12.97
CA PRO A 43 -25.64 14.86 -13.99
C PRO A 43 -25.92 13.35 -14.14
N ASP A 44 -26.48 12.97 -15.28
CA ASP A 44 -26.74 11.58 -15.58
C ASP A 44 -25.41 10.84 -15.45
N THR A 45 -25.44 9.68 -14.80
CA THR A 45 -24.22 8.88 -14.56
C THR A 45 -23.48 8.60 -15.88
N GLN A 46 -24.25 8.52 -16.97
CA GLN A 46 -23.74 8.36 -18.34
C GLN A 46 -22.92 9.56 -18.84
N THR A 47 -23.32 10.80 -18.53
CA THR A 47 -22.57 12.00 -18.88
C THR A 47 -21.24 12.05 -18.12
N ALA A 48 -21.26 11.73 -16.82
CA ALA A 48 -20.04 11.70 -16.01
C ALA A 48 -19.03 10.63 -16.46
N GLU A 49 -19.51 9.48 -16.94
CA GLU A 49 -18.66 8.42 -17.53
C GLU A 49 -18.05 8.85 -18.87
N GLN A 50 -18.84 9.46 -19.76
CA GLN A 50 -18.36 9.95 -21.06
C GLN A 50 -17.31 11.05 -20.91
N GLU A 51 -17.54 12.02 -20.02
CA GLU A 51 -16.54 13.06 -19.69
C GLU A 51 -15.27 12.46 -19.09
N PHE A 52 -15.40 11.40 -18.30
CA PHE A 52 -14.25 10.70 -17.72
C PHE A 52 -13.40 10.02 -18.81
N LEU A 53 -14.03 9.26 -19.70
CA LEU A 53 -13.36 8.57 -20.81
C LEU A 53 -12.76 9.55 -21.83
N THR A 54 -13.38 10.71 -22.03
CA THR A 54 -12.81 11.77 -22.88
C THR A 54 -11.51 12.31 -22.29
N ARG A 55 -11.38 12.34 -20.96
CA ARG A 55 -10.16 12.75 -20.25
C ARG A 55 -9.12 11.63 -20.18
N HIS A 56 -9.56 10.38 -20.22
CA HIS A 56 -8.73 9.17 -20.07
C HIS A 56 -9.15 8.13 -21.12
N PRO A 57 -8.81 8.34 -22.40
CA PRO A 57 -9.27 7.47 -23.49
C PRO A 57 -8.66 6.06 -23.45
N ASP A 58 -7.55 5.90 -22.72
CA ASP A 58 -6.82 4.66 -22.50
C ASP A 58 -7.29 3.87 -21.26
N ALA A 59 -8.28 4.40 -20.51
CA ALA A 59 -8.81 3.73 -19.33
C ALA A 59 -9.65 2.50 -19.69
N VAL A 60 -9.17 1.31 -19.33
CA VAL A 60 -9.90 0.04 -19.51
C VAL A 60 -10.72 -0.31 -18.26
N VAL A 61 -10.23 0.08 -17.10
CA VAL A 61 -10.97 -0.02 -15.83
C VAL A 61 -11.02 1.34 -15.17
N PHE A 62 -12.20 1.74 -14.72
CA PHE A 62 -12.39 3.07 -14.15
C PHE A 62 -13.53 3.12 -13.14
N SER A 63 -13.50 4.18 -12.33
CA SER A 63 -14.54 4.55 -11.39
C SER A 63 -14.60 6.07 -11.39
N PRO A 64 -15.55 6.70 -12.11
CA PRO A 64 -15.61 8.16 -12.23
C PRO A 64 -15.79 8.81 -10.86
N LYS A 65 -16.64 8.21 -10.01
CA LYS A 65 -16.92 8.67 -8.64
C LYS A 65 -15.67 8.78 -7.77
N LYS A 66 -14.73 7.85 -7.92
CA LYS A 66 -13.47 7.82 -7.15
C LYS A 66 -12.31 8.46 -7.91
N ARG A 67 -12.53 8.90 -9.15
CA ARG A 67 -11.50 9.39 -10.07
C ARG A 67 -10.34 8.41 -10.23
N GLN A 68 -10.63 7.11 -10.13
CA GLN A 68 -9.65 6.04 -10.24
C GLN A 68 -9.78 5.39 -11.60
N TRP A 69 -8.65 5.06 -12.20
CA TRP A 69 -8.60 4.35 -13.47
C TRP A 69 -7.23 3.73 -13.71
N GLY A 70 -7.19 2.78 -14.64
CA GLY A 70 -5.96 2.18 -15.14
C GLY A 70 -6.09 1.78 -16.60
N THR A 71 -4.95 1.70 -17.27
CA THR A 71 -4.80 1.21 -18.64
C THR A 71 -4.88 -0.32 -18.70
N GLN A 72 -4.86 -0.87 -19.91
CA GLN A 72 -4.76 -2.32 -20.11
C GLN A 72 -3.52 -2.92 -19.45
N ASP A 73 -2.37 -2.24 -19.55
CA ASP A 73 -1.10 -2.72 -18.99
C ASP A 73 -1.13 -2.70 -17.46
N ASP A 74 -1.72 -1.65 -16.88
CA ASP A 74 -1.92 -1.54 -15.43
C ASP A 74 -2.80 -2.68 -14.88
N LEU A 75 -3.90 -2.97 -15.58
CA LEU A 75 -4.80 -4.07 -15.23
C LEU A 75 -4.09 -5.43 -15.36
N THR A 76 -3.32 -5.63 -16.43
CA THR A 76 -2.57 -6.87 -16.66
C THR A 76 -1.55 -7.11 -15.56
N CYS A 77 -0.81 -6.08 -15.16
CA CYS A 77 0.13 -6.14 -14.04
C CYS A 77 -0.59 -6.44 -12.71
N ALA A 78 -1.72 -5.78 -12.44
CA ALA A 78 -2.53 -6.04 -11.24
C ALA A 78 -3.05 -7.48 -11.18
N GLN A 79 -3.54 -8.03 -12.29
CA GLN A 79 -3.97 -9.42 -12.40
C GLN A 79 -2.83 -10.41 -12.18
N TRP A 80 -1.64 -10.10 -12.71
CA TRP A 80 -0.46 -10.92 -12.48
C TRP A 80 -0.07 -10.95 -10.99
N LEU A 81 -0.10 -9.81 -10.31
CA LEU A 81 0.12 -9.71 -8.85
C LEU A 81 -0.90 -10.57 -8.08
N TRP A 82 -2.17 -10.46 -8.44
CA TRP A 82 -3.25 -11.23 -7.81
C TRP A 82 -3.04 -12.73 -7.96
N LYS A 83 -2.66 -13.20 -9.15
CA LYS A 83 -2.34 -14.63 -9.39
C LYS A 83 -1.22 -15.11 -8.47
N LYS A 84 -0.19 -14.29 -8.24
CA LYS A 84 0.89 -14.61 -7.30
C LYS A 84 0.39 -14.69 -5.85
N ILE A 85 -0.52 -13.80 -5.46
CA ILE A 85 -1.13 -13.82 -4.13
C ILE A 85 -1.96 -15.09 -3.93
N ILE A 86 -2.83 -15.44 -4.88
CA ILE A 86 -3.61 -16.69 -4.81
C ILE A 86 -2.71 -17.90 -4.61
N ALA A 87 -1.61 -17.99 -5.35
CA ALA A 87 -0.65 -19.08 -5.20
C ALA A 87 -0.03 -19.15 -3.79
N LEU A 88 0.20 -18.01 -3.12
CA LEU A 88 0.68 -17.99 -1.73
C LEU A 88 -0.35 -18.57 -0.76
N TYR A 89 -1.64 -18.28 -0.95
CA TYR A 89 -2.71 -18.84 -0.12
C TYR A 89 -2.89 -20.33 -0.36
N GLU A 90 -2.78 -20.79 -1.61
CA GLU A 90 -2.82 -22.23 -1.94
C GLU A 90 -1.68 -23.00 -1.29
N GLN A 91 -0.44 -22.48 -1.37
CA GLN A 91 0.72 -23.07 -0.70
C GLN A 91 0.58 -23.12 0.82
N ALA A 92 -0.02 -22.09 1.43
CA ALA A 92 -0.28 -22.08 2.87
C ALA A 92 -1.33 -23.13 3.27
N ALA A 93 -2.38 -23.27 2.46
CA ALA A 93 -3.44 -24.23 2.71
C ALA A 93 -2.99 -25.70 2.63
N GLU A 94 -2.01 -26.02 1.77
CA GLU A 94 -1.40 -27.35 1.72
C GLU A 94 -0.72 -27.75 3.04
N CYS A 95 -0.28 -26.76 3.85
CA CYS A 95 0.35 -27.02 5.14
C CYS A 95 -0.66 -27.23 6.28
N ASP A 96 -1.79 -26.51 6.26
CA ASP A 96 -2.76 -26.46 7.37
C ASP A 96 -4.07 -27.24 7.09
N GLY A 97 -4.29 -27.69 5.85
CA GLY A 97 -5.43 -28.52 5.45
C GLY A 97 -6.72 -27.76 5.13
N GLU A 98 -6.74 -26.43 5.23
CA GLU A 98 -7.91 -25.59 4.94
C GLU A 98 -7.56 -24.48 3.92
N VAL A 99 -8.22 -24.51 2.75
CA VAL A 99 -8.01 -23.53 1.67
C VAL A 99 -8.83 -22.28 1.93
N VAL A 100 -8.24 -21.28 2.60
CA VAL A 100 -8.83 -19.95 2.68
C VAL A 100 -8.41 -19.15 1.45
N ARG A 101 -9.27 -19.14 0.42
CA ARG A 101 -9.05 -18.31 -0.77
C ARG A 101 -9.40 -16.84 -0.46
N PRO A 102 -8.50 -15.88 -0.72
CA PRO A 102 -8.79 -14.48 -0.44
C PRO A 102 -9.85 -13.93 -1.39
N LYS A 103 -10.62 -12.95 -0.89
CA LYS A 103 -11.63 -12.26 -1.68
C LYS A 103 -10.98 -11.47 -2.82
N GLU A 104 -11.61 -11.49 -3.98
CA GLU A 104 -11.16 -10.72 -5.14
C GLU A 104 -10.95 -9.23 -4.84
N PRO A 105 -9.87 -8.64 -5.38
CA PRO A 105 -9.56 -7.24 -5.15
C PRO A 105 -10.48 -6.33 -5.95
N ASN A 106 -10.50 -5.05 -5.58
CA ASN A 106 -11.06 -4.03 -6.45
C ASN A 106 -10.10 -3.76 -7.61
N TRP A 107 -10.40 -4.30 -8.79
CA TRP A 107 -9.55 -4.18 -9.98
C TRP A 107 -9.25 -2.74 -10.38
N THR A 108 -10.23 -1.84 -10.31
CA THR A 108 -10.04 -0.42 -10.61
C THR A 108 -9.07 0.24 -9.65
N ALA A 109 -9.18 -0.04 -8.35
CA ALA A 109 -8.26 0.51 -7.36
C ALA A 109 -6.85 -0.05 -7.54
N TRP A 110 -6.71 -1.35 -7.82
CA TRP A 110 -5.41 -1.98 -8.05
C TRP A 110 -4.72 -1.46 -9.31
N ALA A 111 -5.43 -1.41 -10.43
CA ALA A 111 -4.88 -0.84 -11.67
C ALA A 111 -4.52 0.64 -11.49
N ASN A 112 -5.33 1.41 -10.74
CA ASN A 112 -4.98 2.78 -10.39
C ASN A 112 -3.67 2.86 -9.60
N GLU A 113 -3.47 2.05 -8.57
CA GLU A 113 -2.22 2.07 -7.80
C GLU A 113 -1.01 1.71 -8.67
N ILE A 114 -1.13 0.72 -9.55
CA ILE A 114 -0.06 0.38 -10.51
C ILE A 114 0.24 1.57 -11.43
N ARG A 115 -0.81 2.21 -11.99
CA ARG A 115 -0.67 3.42 -12.80
C ARG A 115 0.06 4.52 -12.04
N LEU A 116 -0.26 4.72 -10.75
CA LEU A 116 0.42 5.71 -9.91
C LEU A 116 1.89 5.34 -9.69
N MET A 117 2.21 4.06 -9.48
CA MET A 117 3.60 3.60 -9.40
C MET A 117 4.38 3.89 -10.68
N CYS A 118 3.73 3.77 -11.84
CA CYS A 118 4.37 4.05 -13.12
C CYS A 118 4.55 5.56 -13.36
N VAL A 119 3.45 6.32 -13.27
CA VAL A 119 3.42 7.73 -13.66
C VAL A 119 4.00 8.66 -12.59
N GLN A 120 3.75 8.39 -11.31
CA GLN A 120 4.25 9.24 -10.22
C GLN A 120 5.62 8.80 -9.73
N ASP A 121 5.84 7.49 -9.59
CA ASP A 121 7.07 6.98 -8.98
C ASP A 121 8.12 6.57 -10.03
N GLY A 122 7.82 6.72 -11.32
CA GLY A 122 8.76 6.50 -12.42
C GLY A 122 9.15 5.02 -12.63
N ARG A 123 8.30 4.09 -12.19
CA ARG A 123 8.55 2.65 -12.30
C ARG A 123 7.93 2.09 -13.58
N THR A 124 8.40 0.93 -13.99
CA THR A 124 7.79 0.17 -15.09
C THR A 124 7.00 -1.01 -14.54
N HIS A 125 5.95 -1.46 -15.25
CA HIS A 125 5.21 -2.68 -14.87
C HIS A 125 6.14 -3.87 -14.65
N LYS A 126 7.19 -3.99 -15.47
CA LYS A 126 8.23 -5.02 -15.32
C LYS A 126 8.94 -4.92 -13.96
N GLN A 127 9.37 -3.73 -13.56
CA GLN A 127 10.01 -3.54 -12.24
C GLN A 127 9.05 -3.85 -11.10
N ILE A 128 7.78 -3.50 -11.23
CA ILE A 128 6.75 -3.78 -10.23
C ILE A 128 6.56 -5.30 -10.07
N CYS A 129 6.39 -6.02 -11.18
CA CYS A 129 6.27 -7.48 -11.18
C CYS A 129 7.54 -8.17 -10.64
N GLU A 130 8.73 -7.67 -11.01
CA GLU A 130 10.01 -8.20 -10.55
C GLU A 130 10.19 -8.00 -9.04
N MET A 131 9.88 -6.80 -8.53
CA MET A 131 9.92 -6.52 -7.09
C MET A 131 8.98 -7.46 -6.34
N TYR A 132 7.74 -7.61 -6.82
CA TYR A 132 6.78 -8.50 -6.19
C TYR A 132 7.20 -9.97 -6.24
N SER A 133 7.89 -10.40 -7.31
CA SER A 133 8.46 -11.75 -7.42
C SER A 133 9.49 -12.04 -6.32
N ARG A 134 10.17 -11.02 -5.80
CA ARG A 134 11.13 -11.16 -4.68
C ARG A 134 10.40 -11.15 -3.35
N VAL A 135 9.45 -10.22 -3.20
CA VAL A 135 8.54 -10.14 -2.04
C VAL A 135 7.85 -11.47 -1.78
N SER A 136 7.34 -12.14 -2.82
CA SER A 136 6.62 -13.40 -2.68
C SER A 136 7.49 -14.58 -2.23
N ARG A 137 8.83 -14.48 -2.34
CA ARG A 137 9.78 -15.52 -1.91
C ARG A 137 10.27 -15.29 -0.48
N ASP A 138 10.14 -14.07 0.03
CA ASP A 138 10.56 -13.72 1.38
C ASP A 138 9.44 -14.10 2.38
N PRO A 139 9.71 -14.98 3.37
CA PRO A 139 8.68 -15.47 4.30
C PRO A 139 8.03 -14.39 5.19
N PHE A 140 8.71 -13.26 5.39
CA PHE A 140 8.21 -12.13 6.15
C PHE A 140 7.38 -11.22 5.25
N TRP A 141 7.92 -10.83 4.09
CA TRP A 141 7.25 -9.87 3.21
C TRP A 141 6.07 -10.45 2.43
N CYS A 142 6.09 -11.74 2.09
CA CYS A 142 5.01 -12.36 1.33
C CYS A 142 3.65 -12.32 2.05
N ARG A 143 3.65 -12.32 3.40
CA ARG A 143 2.44 -12.21 4.23
C ARG A 143 2.01 -10.75 4.48
N ASN A 144 2.95 -9.81 4.38
CA ASN A 144 2.72 -8.41 4.71
C ASN A 144 2.40 -7.53 3.48
N VAL A 145 2.74 -7.99 2.28
CA VAL A 145 2.56 -7.24 1.03
C VAL A 145 1.63 -8.02 0.10
N LEU A 146 0.32 -7.78 0.25
CA LEU A 146 -0.75 -8.48 -0.47
C LEU A 146 -1.57 -7.54 -1.37
N SER A 147 -1.05 -6.36 -1.69
CA SER A 147 -1.69 -5.42 -2.63
C SER A 147 -0.68 -4.47 -3.27
N PRO A 148 -0.97 -3.90 -4.46
CA PRO A 148 -0.15 -2.86 -5.07
C PRO A 148 0.06 -1.64 -4.17
N SER A 149 -0.97 -1.22 -3.42
CA SER A 149 -0.86 -0.09 -2.48
C SER A 149 0.18 -0.36 -1.40
N LYS A 150 0.18 -1.57 -0.81
CA LYS A 150 1.15 -1.94 0.22
C LYS A 150 2.56 -2.13 -0.35
N LEU A 151 2.65 -2.63 -1.58
CA LEU A 151 3.92 -2.74 -2.31
C LEU A 151 4.54 -1.36 -2.55
N ARG A 152 3.72 -0.39 -2.97
CA ARG A 152 4.13 1.01 -3.18
C ARG A 152 4.59 1.66 -1.87
N GLU A 153 3.83 1.51 -0.79
CA GLU A 153 4.15 2.05 0.53
C GLU A 153 5.52 1.55 1.04
N LYS A 154 5.82 0.26 0.80
CA LYS A 154 7.04 -0.38 1.28
C LYS A 154 8.17 -0.44 0.26
N TRP A 155 8.01 0.22 -0.89
CA TRP A 155 8.93 0.05 -2.02
C TRP A 155 10.40 0.28 -1.67
N ASP A 156 10.69 1.37 -0.94
CA ASP A 156 12.08 1.73 -0.62
C ASP A 156 12.70 0.75 0.38
N GLU A 157 11.93 0.34 1.40
CA GLU A 157 12.35 -0.67 2.37
C GLU A 157 12.65 -2.01 1.68
N LEU A 158 11.76 -2.44 0.78
CA LEU A 158 11.92 -3.65 -0.01
C LEU A 158 13.13 -3.56 -0.95
N SER A 159 13.35 -2.41 -1.58
CA SER A 159 14.47 -2.19 -2.50
C SER A 159 15.83 -2.35 -1.80
N LEU A 160 15.93 -1.93 -0.54
CA LEU A 160 17.13 -2.10 0.27
C LEU A 160 17.30 -3.55 0.75
N ARG A 161 16.21 -4.13 1.27
CA ARG A 161 16.23 -5.45 1.93
C ARG A 161 16.31 -6.63 0.96
N LEU A 162 15.66 -6.52 -0.20
CA LEU A 162 15.58 -7.57 -1.21
C LEU A 162 16.48 -7.27 -2.42
N SER A 163 17.53 -6.48 -2.19
CA SER A 163 18.56 -6.23 -3.20
C SER A 163 19.25 -7.55 -3.55
N PRO A 164 19.53 -7.83 -4.85
CA PRO A 164 20.13 -9.10 -5.27
C PRO A 164 21.52 -9.40 -4.68
N SER A 165 22.15 -8.43 -4.01
CA SER A 165 23.54 -8.45 -3.55
C SER A 165 23.73 -8.82 -2.06
N VAL A 166 22.66 -9.06 -1.29
CA VAL A 166 22.78 -9.52 0.11
C VAL A 166 21.82 -10.68 0.37
N SER A 167 21.96 -11.76 -0.40
CA SER A 167 21.48 -13.06 0.04
C SER A 167 22.52 -13.63 1.02
N THR A 168 22.55 -13.14 2.27
CA THR A 168 23.21 -13.89 3.34
C THR A 168 22.42 -15.17 3.55
N HIS A 169 22.91 -16.23 2.91
CA HIS A 169 22.63 -17.62 3.19
C HIS A 169 22.78 -17.84 4.71
N THR A 170 21.67 -17.83 5.46
CA THR A 170 21.67 -18.47 6.78
C THR A 170 21.60 -19.96 6.53
N GLU A 171 22.74 -20.57 6.21
CA GLU A 171 22.91 -22.01 6.33
C GLU A 171 22.69 -22.37 7.79
N ASN A 172 21.52 -22.95 8.04
CA ASN A 172 21.20 -23.64 9.25
C ASN A 172 22.16 -24.84 9.37
N VAL A 173 23.24 -24.69 10.15
CA VAL A 173 24.08 -25.81 10.60
C VAL A 173 23.21 -26.69 11.49
N LYS A 174 22.43 -27.57 10.87
CA LYS A 174 21.78 -28.70 11.51
C LYS A 174 22.65 -29.94 11.28
N THR A 175 23.79 -30.01 11.96
CA THR A 175 24.48 -31.29 12.13
C THR A 175 23.72 -32.10 13.18
N ARG A 176 22.82 -32.91 12.64
CA ARG A 176 22.16 -34.01 13.32
C ARG A 176 23.22 -34.99 13.85
N THR A 177 23.10 -35.30 15.14
CA THR A 177 23.65 -36.44 15.87
C THR A 177 24.11 -37.61 14.98
N SER A 178 25.41 -37.88 15.02
CA SER A 178 25.97 -39.24 14.89
C SER A 178 26.94 -39.43 16.05
N LYS A 179 26.61 -40.32 17.00
CA LYS A 179 27.56 -40.80 18.01
C LYS A 179 28.69 -41.56 17.31
N PRO A 180 29.91 -41.51 17.85
CA PRO A 180 30.54 -42.79 18.18
C PRO A 180 30.87 -42.91 19.68
N VAL A 181 30.60 -44.13 20.18
CA VAL A 181 31.13 -44.74 21.42
C VAL A 181 32.68 -44.65 21.40
N THR A 182 33.40 -44.28 22.47
CA THR A 182 33.71 -45.07 23.67
C THR A 182 34.36 -44.21 24.78
N THR A 183 34.01 -44.54 26.03
CA THR A 183 34.83 -44.71 27.23
C THR A 183 36.11 -43.86 27.43
N THR A 184 36.07 -42.93 28.40
CA THR A 184 37.11 -42.83 29.45
C THR A 184 36.46 -42.36 30.77
N TRP A 185 36.74 -43.09 31.85
CA TRP A 185 36.36 -42.74 33.22
C TRP A 185 37.55 -42.09 33.90
N THR A 186 37.42 -40.86 34.39
CA THR A 186 38.31 -40.36 35.45
C THR A 186 37.52 -39.48 36.40
N THR A 187 36.91 -40.13 37.39
CA THR A 187 36.34 -39.48 38.58
C THR A 187 37.49 -39.06 39.49
N ALA A 188 37.73 -37.76 39.60
CA ALA A 188 38.53 -37.19 40.66
C ALA A 188 37.70 -37.10 41.95
N ARG A 189 38.11 -37.81 43.01
CA ARG A 189 37.69 -37.50 44.38
C ARG A 189 38.69 -37.99 45.45
N SER A 190 39.13 -37.02 46.24
CA SER A 190 39.51 -37.02 47.66
C SER A 190 40.66 -37.87 48.22
N ARG A 191 41.65 -37.11 48.72
CA ARG A 191 42.30 -37.17 50.06
C ARG A 191 41.69 -38.12 51.11
N GLN A 192 42.59 -38.90 51.75
CA GLN A 192 42.79 -39.19 53.19
C GLN A 192 43.59 -40.52 53.24
N ASP A 193 44.82 -40.60 53.72
CA ASP A 193 45.33 -40.54 55.11
C ASP A 193 45.80 -41.95 55.58
N SER A 194 46.92 -41.96 56.32
CA SER A 194 47.40 -42.98 57.28
C SER A 194 48.24 -44.21 56.86
N GLY A 195 49.47 -44.23 57.44
CA GLY A 195 50.24 -45.41 57.87
C GLY A 195 51.28 -45.91 56.86
N GLY A 196 52.60 -45.78 57.02
CA GLY A 196 53.40 -45.73 58.25
C GLY A 196 54.11 -47.07 58.45
N ASP A 197 55.03 -47.41 57.53
CA ASP A 197 55.89 -48.59 57.64
C ASP A 197 56.92 -48.40 58.76
N HIS A 198 56.87 -49.30 59.75
CA HIS A 198 57.94 -49.46 60.73
C HIS A 198 58.51 -50.88 60.61
N GLU A 199 59.63 -50.96 59.90
CA GLU A 199 60.88 -51.60 60.32
C GLU A 199 60.80 -52.98 61.00
N SER A 200 61.15 -54.03 60.25
CA SER A 200 61.53 -55.34 60.79
C SER A 200 63.06 -55.43 60.91
N VAL A 201 63.53 -55.57 62.14
CA VAL A 201 64.92 -55.74 62.56
C VAL A 201 65.20 -57.23 62.78
N LYS A 202 66.29 -57.70 62.16
CA LYS A 202 67.17 -58.86 62.47
C LYS A 202 66.60 -60.27 62.36
#